data_AF-A0A9E4HG84-F1
#
_entry.id   AF-A0A9E4HG84-F1
#
_cell.length_a   1.000
_cell.length_b   1.000
_cell.length_c   1.000
_cell.angle_alpha   90.00
_cell.angle_beta   90.00
_cell.angle_gamma   90.00
#
_symmetry.space_group_name_H-M   'P 1'
#
loop_
_entity.id
_entity.type
_entity.pdbx_description
1 polymer ?
#
loop_
_entity_poly.entity_id
_entity_poly.type
_entity_poly.pdbx_seq_one_letter_code
_entity_poly.pdbx_strand_id
1 'polypeptide(L)'
;MTRIRKRIIDATTPGVPRDHGRFNVNGPVVLPTPEWMPDRPGRYLMYFAHHVGQSIRMAAADEPAGPWRMVEPDVLNVDDTPSERQPHIASPDVHADHRRQRFVMYFHGMVPASVGGHLPCWGEYPSLNQKTMVATSDSGRGFALVEPVVAVSPSYLRMFHAGDAWYGVAMPSQVVRSVDGLRGFTYGPMLFDDDEIRHCCVSYRPDRRELEMLFTRCFEAPERIYRTLIDTSGDWYQWTPGPVSEVMRPVEPWEGADEPMKPVERGLATSPQNGLRDPYVLEDAGRRWLFYAASGEHAIGVTEIAGL
;
A
#
# COMPACT_ATOMS: atom_id res chain seq x y z
N MET A 1 -5.38 -12.08 24.88
CA MET A 1 -6.46 -11.12 24.61
C MET A 1 -6.83 -11.23 23.15
N THR A 2 -8.11 -11.47 22.83
CA THR A 2 -8.60 -11.46 21.44
C THR A 2 -8.49 -10.05 20.88
N ARG A 3 -7.72 -9.88 19.80
CA ARG A 3 -7.64 -8.60 19.09
C ARG A 3 -9.01 -8.30 18.49
N ILE A 4 -9.60 -7.15 18.83
CA ILE A 4 -10.87 -6.73 18.21
C ILE A 4 -10.55 -6.37 16.75
N ARG A 5 -11.19 -7.07 15.81
CA ARG A 5 -11.06 -6.82 14.37
C ARG A 5 -12.36 -6.20 13.87
N LYS A 6 -12.26 -5.09 13.13
CA LYS A 6 -13.43 -4.40 12.59
C LYS A 6 -13.33 -4.31 11.08
N ARG A 7 -14.42 -4.69 10.41
CA ARG A 7 -14.65 -4.36 9.00
C ARG A 7 -15.04 -2.89 8.90
N ILE A 8 -14.33 -2.13 8.07
CA ILE A 8 -14.49 -0.67 8.00
C ILE A 8 -14.87 -0.15 6.61
N ILE A 9 -14.50 -0.84 5.55
CA ILE A 9 -14.97 -0.57 4.18
C ILE A 9 -15.33 -1.91 3.53
N ASP A 10 -16.50 -1.97 2.90
CA ASP A 10 -17.00 -3.14 2.17
C ASP A 10 -17.98 -2.69 1.06
N ALA A 11 -18.53 -3.65 0.32
CA ALA A 11 -19.47 -3.41 -0.78
C ALA A 11 -20.78 -2.68 -0.39
N THR A 12 -21.07 -2.57 0.91
CA THR A 12 -22.25 -1.87 1.46
C THR A 12 -21.92 -0.45 1.94
N THR A 13 -20.64 -0.06 1.95
CA THR A 13 -20.21 1.27 2.37
C THR A 13 -20.80 2.35 1.44
N PRO A 14 -21.54 3.34 1.97
CA PRO A 14 -22.14 4.38 1.15
C PRO A 14 -21.12 5.15 0.31
N GLY A 15 -21.39 5.27 -0.99
CA GLY A 15 -20.56 6.03 -1.93
C GLY A 15 -19.28 5.33 -2.37
N VAL A 16 -19.01 4.09 -1.95
CA VAL A 16 -17.82 3.37 -2.41
C VAL A 16 -17.96 3.00 -3.89
N PRO A 17 -17.02 3.40 -4.78
CA PRO A 17 -17.16 3.15 -6.20
C PRO A 17 -17.06 1.67 -6.58
N ARG A 18 -17.67 1.32 -7.71
CA ARG A 18 -17.58 0.02 -8.35
C ARG A 18 -16.99 0.21 -9.74
N ASP A 19 -15.88 -0.46 -10.02
CA ASP A 19 -15.23 -0.39 -11.32
C ASP A 19 -15.54 -1.68 -12.07
N HIS A 20 -15.79 -1.57 -13.38
CA HIS A 20 -16.18 -2.71 -14.21
C HIS A 20 -17.38 -3.52 -13.67
N GLY A 21 -18.30 -2.83 -12.98
CA GLY A 21 -19.49 -3.43 -12.36
C GLY A 21 -19.21 -4.24 -11.09
N ARG A 22 -18.00 -4.17 -10.52
CA ARG A 22 -17.58 -4.97 -9.36
C ARG A 22 -17.07 -4.09 -8.22
N PHE A 23 -17.23 -4.58 -7.01
CA PHE A 23 -16.60 -3.99 -5.84
C PHE A 23 -15.25 -4.68 -5.61
N ASN A 24 -14.23 -3.89 -5.32
CA ASN A 24 -12.92 -4.35 -4.87
C ASN A 24 -12.24 -3.17 -4.16
N VAL A 25 -11.44 -3.49 -3.14
CA VAL A 25 -10.66 -2.54 -2.36
C VAL A 25 -9.27 -3.11 -2.05
N ASN A 26 -8.22 -2.34 -2.34
CA ASN A 26 -6.84 -2.73 -2.11
C ASN A 26 -5.97 -1.55 -1.66
N GLY A 27 -4.80 -1.90 -1.13
CA GLY A 27 -3.76 -0.95 -0.72
C GLY A 27 -4.22 0.21 0.17
N PRO A 28 -4.89 -0.03 1.31
CA PRO A 28 -5.25 1.05 2.22
C PRO A 28 -3.99 1.70 2.78
N VAL A 29 -3.99 3.03 2.82
CA VAL A 29 -2.98 3.87 3.47
C VAL A 29 -3.70 4.84 4.35
N VAL A 30 -3.31 4.93 5.61
CA VAL A 30 -3.95 5.80 6.59
C VAL A 30 -2.97 6.75 7.21
N LEU A 31 -3.30 8.04 7.23
CA LEU A 31 -2.48 9.06 7.87
C LEU A 31 -3.34 10.04 8.66
N PRO A 32 -2.82 10.60 9.76
CA PRO A 32 -3.45 11.75 10.38
C PRO A 32 -3.59 12.89 9.37
N THR A 33 -4.73 13.57 9.40
CA THR A 33 -4.99 14.72 8.55
C THR A 33 -4.01 15.85 8.92
N PRO A 34 -3.14 16.31 8.00
CA PRO A 34 -2.18 17.36 8.31
C PRO A 34 -2.87 18.66 8.70
N GLU A 35 -2.31 19.40 9.66
CA GLU A 35 -2.89 20.68 10.12
C GLU A 35 -3.00 21.73 9.02
N TRP A 36 -2.08 21.68 8.05
CA TRP A 36 -2.03 22.59 6.90
C TRP A 36 -2.99 22.22 5.77
N MET A 37 -3.62 21.03 5.81
CA MET A 37 -4.54 20.60 4.76
C MET A 37 -5.81 21.49 4.77
N PRO A 38 -6.25 22.01 3.61
CA PRO A 38 -7.51 22.74 3.51
C PRO A 38 -8.72 21.80 3.65
N ASP A 39 -9.80 22.31 4.23
CA ASP A 39 -11.10 21.61 4.34
C ASP A 39 -10.98 20.17 4.87
N ARG A 40 -10.36 20.04 6.03
CA ARG A 40 -10.06 18.77 6.72
C ARG A 40 -11.33 17.93 6.92
N PRO A 41 -11.48 16.79 6.24
CA PRO A 41 -12.72 16.00 6.28
C PRO A 41 -12.83 15.08 7.50
N GLY A 42 -11.80 14.99 8.34
CA GLY A 42 -11.77 14.18 9.56
C GLY A 42 -10.38 14.20 10.19
N ARG A 43 -10.18 13.50 11.30
CA ARG A 43 -8.85 13.37 11.93
C ARG A 43 -7.90 12.47 11.16
N TYR A 44 -8.41 11.51 10.40
CA TYR A 44 -7.63 10.58 9.59
C TYR A 44 -8.14 10.57 8.15
N LEU A 45 -7.21 10.41 7.23
CA LEU A 45 -7.47 10.16 5.81
C LEU A 45 -7.10 8.71 5.49
N MET A 46 -7.87 8.08 4.60
CA MET A 46 -7.50 6.80 4.00
C MET A 46 -7.48 6.95 2.48
N TYR A 47 -6.38 6.55 1.87
CA TYR A 47 -6.28 6.37 0.43
C TYR A 47 -6.29 4.88 0.11
N PHE A 48 -7.08 4.47 -0.88
CA PHE A 48 -7.19 3.08 -1.32
C PHE A 48 -7.67 3.05 -2.78
N ALA A 49 -7.61 1.90 -3.42
CA ALA A 49 -8.02 1.76 -4.80
C ALA A 49 -8.80 0.46 -5.03
N HIS A 50 -9.28 0.28 -6.26
CA HIS A 50 -9.68 -1.02 -6.77
C HIS A 50 -8.47 -1.64 -7.48
N HIS A 51 -8.26 -2.95 -7.38
CA HIS A 51 -7.06 -3.63 -7.90
C HIS A 51 -6.80 -3.38 -9.40
N VAL A 52 -7.87 -3.39 -10.19
CA VAL A 52 -7.88 -2.95 -11.59
C VAL A 52 -8.73 -1.69 -11.78
N GLY A 53 -8.62 -0.75 -10.84
CA GLY A 53 -9.48 0.42 -10.74
C GLY A 53 -9.10 1.56 -11.68
N GLN A 54 -10.07 2.45 -11.92
CA GLN A 54 -9.85 3.66 -12.71
C GLN A 54 -9.36 4.84 -11.89
N SER A 55 -9.49 4.80 -10.56
CA SER A 55 -9.13 5.91 -9.69
C SER A 55 -8.56 5.48 -8.34
N ILE A 56 -7.73 6.35 -7.76
CA ILE A 56 -7.41 6.33 -6.33
C ILE A 56 -8.51 7.08 -5.58
N ARG A 57 -8.94 6.52 -4.46
CA ARG A 57 -10.10 6.98 -3.68
C ARG A 57 -9.65 7.50 -2.32
N MET A 58 -10.41 8.44 -1.75
CA MET A 58 -10.17 8.99 -0.42
C MET A 58 -11.41 8.83 0.47
N ALA A 59 -11.19 8.30 1.67
CA ALA A 59 -12.13 8.28 2.77
C ALA A 59 -11.56 9.02 3.99
N ALA A 60 -12.42 9.37 4.95
CA ALA A 60 -12.01 10.00 6.20
C ALA A 60 -12.76 9.43 7.41
N ALA A 61 -12.13 9.52 8.58
CA ALA A 61 -12.71 9.15 9.86
C ALA A 61 -12.13 10.01 10.99
N ASP A 62 -12.81 10.08 12.13
CA ASP A 62 -12.29 10.73 13.33
C ASP A 62 -11.60 9.75 14.30
N GLU A 63 -11.74 8.45 14.05
CA GLU A 63 -11.11 7.37 14.80
C GLU A 63 -10.56 6.33 13.81
N PRO A 64 -9.41 5.68 14.08
CA PRO A 64 -8.84 4.68 13.16
C PRO A 64 -9.79 3.50 12.89
N ALA A 65 -10.60 3.15 13.90
CA ALA A 65 -11.62 2.12 13.85
C ALA A 65 -12.91 2.53 13.09
N GLY A 66 -12.96 3.74 12.52
CA GLY A 66 -14.13 4.30 11.86
C GLY A 66 -15.18 4.89 12.81
N PRO A 67 -16.36 5.25 12.30
CA PRO A 67 -16.83 4.98 10.94
C PRO A 67 -16.04 5.76 9.87
N TRP A 68 -15.78 5.10 8.75
CA TRP A 68 -15.14 5.70 7.59
C TRP A 68 -16.19 6.19 6.59
N ARG A 69 -16.03 7.42 6.10
CA ARG A 69 -16.90 8.02 5.08
C ARG A 69 -16.13 8.29 3.81
N MET A 70 -16.73 7.97 2.65
CA MET A 70 -16.17 8.37 1.37
C MET A 70 -16.15 9.90 1.27
N VAL A 71 -15.02 10.45 0.86
CA VAL A 71 -14.83 11.91 0.69
C VAL A 71 -14.68 12.25 -0.78
N GLU A 72 -13.81 11.52 -1.49
CA GLU A 72 -13.55 11.75 -2.91
C GLU A 72 -13.36 10.38 -3.59
N PRO A 73 -14.23 10.00 -4.54
CA PRO A 73 -14.08 8.74 -5.28
C PRO A 73 -12.92 8.79 -6.29
N ASP A 74 -12.36 9.97 -6.56
CA ASP A 74 -11.35 10.17 -7.59
C ASP A 74 -10.37 11.29 -7.21
N VAL A 75 -9.32 10.95 -6.45
CA VAL A 75 -8.23 11.90 -6.17
C VAL A 75 -7.13 11.86 -7.23
N LEU A 76 -7.12 10.83 -8.08
CA LEU A 76 -6.22 10.64 -9.22
C LEU A 76 -6.90 9.63 -10.14
N ASN A 77 -7.11 9.99 -11.40
CA ASN A 77 -7.74 9.14 -12.39
C ASN A 77 -6.69 8.53 -13.34
N VAL A 78 -6.95 7.33 -13.83
CA VAL A 78 -6.09 6.66 -14.81
C VAL A 78 -5.96 7.45 -16.11
N ASP A 79 -6.99 8.22 -16.50
CA ASP A 79 -6.97 9.07 -17.70
C ASP A 79 -5.95 10.22 -17.58
N ASP A 80 -5.54 10.58 -16.37
CA ASP A 80 -4.48 11.55 -16.09
C ASP A 80 -3.09 10.91 -16.03
N THR A 81 -2.96 9.64 -16.43
CA THR A 81 -1.71 8.88 -16.37
C THR A 81 -1.33 8.28 -17.72
N PRO A 82 -0.03 8.12 -18.01
CA PRO A 82 0.40 7.46 -19.23
C PRO A 82 0.08 5.96 -19.15
N SER A 83 -0.81 5.48 -20.01
CA SER A 83 -1.17 4.06 -20.11
C SER A 83 -1.41 3.65 -21.55
N GLU A 84 -1.00 2.43 -21.91
CA GLU A 84 -1.13 1.89 -23.27
C GLU A 84 -2.08 0.69 -23.38
N ARG A 85 -2.19 -0.11 -22.31
CA ARG A 85 -2.97 -1.36 -22.32
C ARG A 85 -3.62 -1.54 -20.96
N GLN A 86 -4.86 -2.03 -20.95
CA GLN A 86 -5.62 -2.33 -19.72
C GLN A 86 -5.43 -1.27 -18.62
N PRO A 87 -5.78 0.00 -18.92
CA PRO A 87 -5.47 1.12 -18.04
C PRO A 87 -6.05 0.91 -16.65
N HIS A 88 -5.18 0.92 -15.65
CA HIS A 88 -5.55 0.95 -14.24
C HIS A 88 -4.46 1.61 -13.41
N ILE A 89 -4.86 2.12 -12.25
CA ILE A 89 -3.97 2.60 -11.20
C ILE A 89 -4.44 2.07 -9.85
N ALA A 90 -3.50 1.66 -9.00
CA ALA A 90 -3.84 1.01 -7.73
C ALA A 90 -2.74 1.12 -6.66
N SER A 91 -3.11 0.64 -5.47
CA SER A 91 -2.25 0.45 -4.29
C SER A 91 -1.40 1.68 -3.97
N PRO A 92 -2.04 2.82 -3.67
CA PRO A 92 -1.33 4.05 -3.34
C PRO A 92 -0.49 3.87 -2.08
N ASP A 93 0.58 4.65 -1.94
CA ASP A 93 1.36 4.91 -0.74
C ASP A 93 1.47 6.43 -0.58
N VAL A 94 0.84 6.99 0.45
CA VAL A 94 0.65 8.45 0.58
C VAL A 94 1.33 8.97 1.83
N HIS A 95 2.14 10.02 1.65
CA HIS A 95 2.90 10.69 2.69
C HIS A 95 2.55 12.18 2.73
N ALA A 96 2.46 12.74 3.93
CA ALA A 96 2.35 14.18 4.13
C ALA A 96 3.76 14.79 4.32
N ASP A 97 4.26 15.53 3.33
CA ASP A 97 5.46 16.36 3.47
C ASP A 97 5.10 17.63 4.23
N HIS A 98 5.18 17.57 5.57
CA HIS A 98 4.85 18.70 6.43
C HIS A 98 5.74 19.92 6.21
N ARG A 99 6.98 19.74 5.74
CA ARG A 99 7.92 20.83 5.50
C ARG A 99 7.52 21.63 4.26
N ARG A 100 7.03 20.96 3.22
CA ARG A 100 6.58 21.61 1.97
C ARG A 100 5.07 21.77 1.88
N GLN A 101 4.33 21.32 2.89
CA GLN A 101 2.87 21.38 2.98
C GLN A 101 2.20 20.79 1.74
N ARG A 102 2.62 19.57 1.37
CA ARG A 102 2.05 18.82 0.25
C ARG A 102 1.96 17.34 0.58
N PHE A 103 1.09 16.65 -0.15
CA PHE A 103 1.03 15.20 -0.18
C PHE A 103 1.89 14.67 -1.32
N VAL A 104 2.54 13.53 -1.09
CA VAL A 104 3.26 12.75 -2.09
C VAL A 104 2.62 11.37 -2.15
N MET A 105 2.21 10.95 -3.33
CA MET A 105 1.62 9.64 -3.59
C MET A 105 2.53 8.84 -4.50
N TYR A 106 2.87 7.64 -4.08
CA TYR A 106 3.42 6.59 -4.95
C TYR A 106 2.29 5.64 -5.28
N PHE A 107 2.09 5.32 -6.54
CA PHE A 107 1.01 4.42 -6.97
C PHE A 107 1.51 3.65 -8.17
N HIS A 108 0.97 2.45 -8.39
CA HIS A 108 1.34 1.68 -9.56
C HIS A 108 0.25 1.71 -10.62
N GLY A 109 0.66 1.51 -11.86
CA GLY A 109 -0.21 1.33 -13.00
C GLY A 109 0.57 0.75 -14.17
N MET A 110 -0.13 0.42 -15.24
CA MET A 110 0.52 0.04 -16.49
C MET A 110 1.06 1.26 -17.20
N VAL A 111 2.36 1.25 -17.50
CA VAL A 111 3.03 2.39 -18.14
C VAL A 111 3.61 2.00 -19.50
N PRO A 112 3.67 2.93 -20.46
CA PRO A 112 4.37 2.72 -21.73
C PRO A 112 5.87 2.46 -21.50
N ALA A 113 6.52 1.84 -22.48
CA ALA A 113 7.96 1.59 -22.44
C ALA A 113 8.78 2.89 -22.33
N SER A 114 8.28 4.01 -22.85
CA SER A 114 8.91 5.33 -22.72
C SER A 114 8.95 5.86 -21.28
N VAL A 115 8.02 5.42 -20.43
CA VAL A 115 7.91 5.86 -19.03
C VAL A 115 8.59 4.89 -18.08
N GLY A 116 8.54 3.58 -18.34
CA GLY A 116 9.02 2.56 -17.40
C GLY A 116 9.89 1.45 -17.98
N GLY A 117 10.28 1.52 -19.25
CA GLY A 117 11.07 0.49 -19.91
C GLY A 117 12.49 0.32 -19.36
N HIS A 118 13.00 1.31 -18.62
CA HIS A 118 14.31 1.26 -17.96
C HIS A 118 14.32 0.45 -16.66
N LEU A 119 13.17 0.06 -16.13
CA LEU A 119 13.07 -0.67 -14.87
C LEU A 119 12.82 -2.16 -15.10
N PRO A 120 13.42 -3.05 -14.27
CA PRO A 120 13.20 -4.49 -14.35
C PRO A 120 11.73 -4.86 -14.19
N CYS A 121 11.29 -5.87 -14.93
CA CYS A 121 10.02 -6.57 -14.73
C CYS A 121 10.34 -7.93 -14.12
N TRP A 122 9.69 -8.28 -13.01
CA TRP A 122 9.93 -9.55 -12.33
C TRP A 122 9.10 -10.66 -12.97
N GLY A 123 9.74 -11.52 -13.75
CA GLY A 123 9.22 -12.83 -14.18
C GLY A 123 8.03 -12.79 -15.14
N GLU A 124 7.87 -13.85 -15.93
CA GLU A 124 6.68 -14.08 -16.76
C GLU A 124 5.47 -14.28 -15.84
N TYR A 125 4.69 -13.22 -15.56
CA TYR A 125 3.21 -13.17 -15.54
C TYR A 125 2.64 -12.13 -14.55
N PRO A 126 1.48 -11.53 -14.85
CA PRO A 126 0.83 -11.44 -16.17
C PRO A 126 1.34 -10.20 -16.89
N SER A 127 1.76 -10.34 -18.15
CA SER A 127 1.47 -9.47 -19.32
C SER A 127 1.33 -7.93 -19.22
N LEU A 128 1.55 -7.32 -18.06
CA LEU A 128 1.20 -5.97 -17.67
C LEU A 128 2.41 -5.44 -16.88
N ASN A 129 3.30 -4.74 -17.58
CA ASN A 129 4.49 -4.12 -17.02
C ASN A 129 4.08 -2.99 -16.05
N GLN A 130 3.62 -3.35 -14.85
CA GLN A 130 3.19 -2.40 -13.83
C GLN A 130 4.40 -1.77 -13.16
N LYS A 131 4.42 -0.45 -13.11
CA LYS A 131 5.48 0.31 -12.44
C LYS A 131 4.88 1.34 -11.52
N THR A 132 5.69 1.80 -10.57
CA THR A 132 5.32 2.89 -9.67
C THR A 132 5.65 4.24 -10.31
N MET A 133 4.69 5.15 -10.27
CA MET A 133 4.83 6.58 -10.57
C MET A 133 4.61 7.42 -9.32
N VAL A 134 4.96 8.71 -9.39
CA VAL A 134 4.83 9.66 -8.28
C VAL A 134 3.90 10.80 -8.68
N ALA A 135 2.99 11.15 -7.79
CA ALA A 135 2.12 12.31 -7.92
C ALA A 135 2.13 13.14 -6.64
N THR A 136 1.80 14.43 -6.75
CA THR A 136 1.73 15.36 -5.61
C THR A 136 0.42 16.13 -5.60
N SER A 137 -0.01 16.56 -4.41
CA SER A 137 -1.17 17.43 -4.23
C SER A 137 -0.96 18.36 -3.03
N ASP A 138 -1.37 19.61 -3.12
CA ASP A 138 -1.32 20.55 -1.99
C ASP A 138 -2.57 20.43 -1.08
N SER A 139 -3.60 19.73 -1.55
CA SER A 139 -4.89 19.62 -0.83
C SER A 139 -5.21 18.20 -0.36
N GLY A 140 -4.42 17.21 -0.79
CA GLY A 140 -4.73 15.79 -0.60
C GLY A 140 -5.84 15.28 -1.52
N ARG A 141 -6.35 16.15 -2.40
CA ARG A 141 -7.32 15.89 -3.47
C ARG A 141 -6.71 16.37 -4.79
N GLY A 142 -7.06 15.72 -5.90
CA GLY A 142 -6.53 16.08 -7.23
C GLY A 142 -5.00 16.03 -7.26
N PHE A 143 -4.43 14.83 -7.38
CA PHE A 143 -3.00 14.63 -7.52
C PHE A 143 -2.57 14.84 -8.97
N ALA A 144 -1.41 15.48 -9.15
CA ALA A 144 -0.77 15.67 -10.44
C ALA A 144 0.56 14.93 -10.48
N LEU A 145 0.89 14.34 -11.63
CA LEU A 145 2.15 13.61 -11.82
C LEU A 145 3.36 14.53 -11.65
N VAL A 146 4.44 13.98 -11.10
CA VAL A 146 5.73 14.66 -11.02
C VAL A 146 6.41 14.62 -12.39
N GLU A 147 6.75 15.80 -12.92
CA GLU A 147 7.48 15.94 -14.19
C GLU A 147 9.02 15.86 -14.01
N PRO A 148 9.76 15.26 -14.95
CA PRO A 148 9.25 14.51 -16.10
C PRO A 148 8.54 13.22 -15.65
N VAL A 149 7.43 12.85 -16.30
CA VAL A 149 6.72 11.61 -15.98
C VAL A 149 7.57 10.38 -16.32
N VAL A 150 8.21 9.81 -15.30
CA VAL A 150 8.97 8.56 -15.37
C VAL A 150 8.61 7.65 -14.21
N ALA A 151 8.58 6.35 -14.48
CA ALA A 151 8.45 5.36 -13.42
C ALA A 151 9.70 5.34 -12.53
N VAL A 152 9.49 5.20 -11.23
CA VAL A 152 10.55 5.30 -10.21
C VAL A 152 10.97 3.96 -9.62
N SER A 153 10.14 2.93 -9.76
CA SER A 153 10.31 1.63 -9.10
C SER A 153 9.39 0.57 -9.74
N PRO A 154 9.60 -0.74 -9.50
CA PRO A 154 8.56 -1.74 -9.71
C PRO A 154 7.29 -1.41 -8.91
N SER A 155 6.20 -2.12 -9.17
CA SER A 155 4.91 -1.90 -8.51
C SER A 155 4.94 -2.14 -6.99
N TYR A 156 3.90 -1.65 -6.31
CA TYR A 156 3.68 -1.79 -4.86
C TYR A 156 4.81 -1.20 -3.99
N LEU A 157 5.36 -0.06 -4.39
CA LEU A 157 6.37 0.65 -3.62
C LEU A 157 5.79 1.21 -2.32
N ARG A 158 6.43 0.90 -1.19
CA ARG A 158 6.18 1.51 0.12
C ARG A 158 7.38 2.31 0.57
N MET A 159 7.17 3.58 0.86
CA MET A 159 8.23 4.54 1.15
C MET A 159 8.32 4.88 2.63
N PHE A 160 9.51 5.26 3.07
CA PHE A 160 9.77 5.79 4.40
C PHE A 160 10.99 6.72 4.36
N HIS A 161 11.08 7.63 5.32
CA HIS A 161 12.21 8.55 5.43
C HIS A 161 13.17 8.08 6.52
N ALA A 162 14.44 7.92 6.18
CA ALA A 162 15.48 7.51 7.12
C ALA A 162 16.74 8.36 6.93
N GLY A 163 17.16 9.06 7.99
CA GLY A 163 18.30 9.96 7.93
C GLY A 163 18.06 11.16 7.01
N ASP A 164 18.82 11.24 5.93
CA ASP A 164 18.81 12.35 4.95
C ASP A 164 18.16 11.97 3.61
N ALA A 165 17.56 10.78 3.53
CA ALA A 165 17.05 10.23 2.28
C ALA A 165 15.72 9.49 2.49
N TRP A 166 15.04 9.31 1.37
CA TRP A 166 13.90 8.43 1.24
C TRP A 166 14.37 7.04 0.83
N TYR A 167 13.77 6.04 1.46
CA TYR A 167 13.95 4.64 1.12
C TYR A 167 12.57 4.05 0.82
N GLY A 168 12.55 2.93 0.12
CA GLY A 168 11.33 2.17 -0.05
C GLY A 168 11.58 0.71 -0.35
N VAL A 169 10.51 -0.07 -0.21
CA VAL A 169 10.49 -1.49 -0.54
C VAL A 169 9.40 -1.70 -1.58
N ALA A 170 9.80 -2.16 -2.76
CA ALA A 170 8.90 -2.52 -3.84
C ALA A 170 8.78 -4.04 -3.95
N MET A 171 7.72 -4.52 -4.59
CA MET A 171 7.53 -5.94 -4.81
C MET A 171 8.68 -6.53 -5.68
N PRO A 172 9.17 -7.75 -5.36
CA PRO A 172 8.76 -8.59 -4.23
C PRO A 172 9.35 -8.14 -2.88
N SER A 173 10.59 -7.66 -2.85
CA SER A 173 11.17 -7.05 -1.64
C SER A 173 12.39 -6.16 -1.96
N GLN A 174 12.34 -5.52 -3.13
CA GLN A 174 13.42 -4.71 -3.66
C GLN A 174 13.55 -3.42 -2.87
N VAL A 175 14.69 -3.20 -2.22
CA VAL A 175 15.00 -1.92 -1.58
C VAL A 175 15.39 -0.91 -2.65
N VAL A 176 14.84 0.30 -2.56
CA VAL A 176 15.21 1.45 -3.37
C VAL A 176 15.49 2.67 -2.50
N ARG A 177 16.29 3.61 -2.98
CA ARG A 177 16.64 4.86 -2.29
C ARG A 177 16.55 6.06 -3.22
N SER A 178 16.01 7.17 -2.74
CA SER A 178 16.01 8.47 -3.41
C SER A 178 16.37 9.57 -2.41
N VAL A 179 17.07 10.62 -2.84
CA VAL A 179 17.39 11.76 -1.96
C VAL A 179 16.14 12.59 -1.66
N ASP A 180 15.32 12.90 -2.67
CA ASP A 180 14.15 13.77 -2.53
C ASP A 180 12.82 13.00 -2.45
N GLY A 181 12.85 11.68 -2.67
CA GLY A 181 11.67 10.82 -2.71
C GLY A 181 10.87 10.96 -3.99
N LEU A 182 11.22 11.84 -4.92
CA LEU A 182 10.44 12.08 -6.13
C LEU A 182 11.05 11.45 -7.37
N ARG A 183 12.37 11.33 -7.41
CA ARG A 183 13.13 10.88 -8.61
C ARG A 183 14.50 10.34 -8.24
N GLY A 184 15.24 9.88 -9.25
CA GLY A 184 16.64 9.47 -9.09
C GLY A 184 16.81 8.26 -8.16
N PHE A 185 15.88 7.30 -8.26
CA PHE A 185 15.88 6.13 -7.40
C PHE A 185 17.05 5.19 -7.75
N THR A 186 17.77 4.76 -6.73
CA THR A 186 18.88 3.80 -6.79
C THR A 186 18.45 2.48 -6.19
N TYR A 187 18.82 1.37 -6.82
CA TYR A 187 18.50 0.03 -6.36
C TYR A 187 19.49 -0.44 -5.30
N GLY A 188 18.95 -1.08 -4.26
CA GLY A 188 19.69 -1.76 -3.21
C GLY A 188 19.46 -3.27 -3.25
N PRO A 189 19.56 -3.95 -2.10
CA PRO A 189 19.38 -5.40 -2.03
C PRO A 189 17.92 -5.79 -2.27
N MET A 190 17.74 -7.03 -2.70
CA MET A 190 16.49 -7.75 -2.48
C MET A 190 16.52 -8.29 -1.05
N LEU A 191 15.52 -7.99 -0.23
CA LEU A 191 15.53 -8.45 1.17
C LEU A 191 15.38 -9.97 1.28
N PHE A 192 14.56 -10.56 0.40
CA PHE A 192 14.30 -11.99 0.39
C PHE A 192 14.61 -12.62 -0.96
N ASP A 193 15.14 -13.84 -0.94
CA ASP A 193 15.14 -14.73 -2.11
C ASP A 193 13.79 -15.44 -2.21
N ASP A 194 12.73 -14.66 -2.40
CA ASP A 194 11.32 -15.07 -2.36
C ASP A 194 10.52 -14.16 -3.30
N ASP A 195 10.18 -14.68 -4.48
CA ASP A 195 9.40 -13.98 -5.51
C ASP A 195 7.88 -14.10 -5.29
N GLU A 196 7.45 -14.84 -4.27
CA GLU A 196 6.04 -14.99 -3.90
C GLU A 196 5.56 -13.84 -3.01
N ILE A 197 6.47 -13.08 -2.38
CA ILE A 197 6.10 -11.85 -1.67
C ILE A 197 5.41 -10.89 -2.65
N ARG A 198 4.25 -10.36 -2.23
CA ARG A 198 3.42 -9.51 -3.11
C ARG A 198 3.14 -8.13 -2.56
N HIS A 199 2.58 -8.04 -1.36
CA HIS A 199 2.21 -6.78 -0.74
C HIS A 199 3.01 -6.61 0.53
N CYS A 200 3.49 -5.41 0.78
CA CYS A 200 4.11 -5.06 2.04
C CYS A 200 3.62 -3.73 2.58
N CYS A 201 3.95 -3.51 3.85
CA CYS A 201 3.97 -2.24 4.56
C CYS A 201 5.32 -2.13 5.24
N VAL A 202 5.82 -0.91 5.33
CA VAL A 202 7.02 -0.58 6.10
C VAL A 202 6.70 0.43 7.18
N SER A 203 7.23 0.22 8.38
CA SER A 203 7.18 1.17 9.50
C SER A 203 8.59 1.36 10.03
N TYR A 204 9.09 2.60 9.99
CA TYR A 204 10.46 2.92 10.35
C TYR A 204 10.54 3.56 11.74
N ARG A 205 11.42 3.03 12.59
CA ARG A 205 11.71 3.53 13.94
C ARG A 205 13.13 4.12 13.97
N PRO A 206 13.27 5.45 13.79
CA PRO A 206 14.59 6.09 13.63
C PRO A 206 15.46 6.02 14.88
N ASP A 207 14.86 6.07 16.06
CA ASP A 207 15.52 5.96 17.37
C ASP A 207 16.20 4.60 17.57
N ARG A 208 15.58 3.54 17.03
CA ARG A 208 16.09 2.17 17.07
C ARG A 208 16.88 1.78 15.83
N ARG A 209 16.89 2.62 14.80
CA ARG A 209 17.39 2.30 13.45
C ARG A 209 16.82 0.96 12.97
N GLU A 210 15.51 0.78 13.12
CA GLU A 210 14.83 -0.48 12.82
C GLU A 210 13.73 -0.24 11.80
N LEU A 211 13.71 -1.03 10.72
CA LEU A 211 12.62 -1.06 9.76
C LEU A 211 11.78 -2.32 10.02
N GLU A 212 10.54 -2.12 10.41
CA GLU A 212 9.56 -3.18 10.49
C GLU A 212 8.88 -3.34 9.13
N MET A 213 8.91 -4.56 8.59
CA MET A 213 8.23 -4.90 7.35
C MET A 213 7.14 -5.92 7.64
N LEU A 214 5.89 -5.57 7.33
CA LEU A 214 4.77 -6.51 7.29
C LEU A 214 4.53 -6.88 5.84
N PHE A 215 4.28 -8.16 5.55
CA PHE A 215 4.13 -8.61 4.17
C PHE A 215 3.25 -9.84 4.03
N THR A 216 2.79 -10.12 2.82
CA THR A 216 2.03 -11.32 2.46
C THR A 216 2.62 -12.01 1.23
N ARG A 217 2.28 -13.29 1.05
CA ARG A 217 2.76 -14.13 -0.06
C ARG A 217 1.61 -14.59 -0.94
N CYS A 218 1.86 -14.69 -2.25
CA CYS A 218 1.02 -15.45 -3.17
C CYS A 218 1.05 -16.95 -2.83
N PHE A 219 0.10 -17.71 -3.38
CA PHE A 219 0.05 -19.18 -3.33
C PHE A 219 -0.08 -19.82 -1.93
N GLU A 220 -0.16 -19.03 -0.88
CA GLU A 220 -0.49 -19.51 0.47
C GLU A 220 -1.99 -19.76 0.67
N ALA A 221 -2.30 -20.66 1.60
CA ALA A 221 -3.66 -21.00 2.01
C ALA A 221 -3.74 -21.29 3.53
N PRO A 222 -4.38 -20.43 4.34
CA PRO A 222 -4.79 -19.08 3.98
C PRO A 222 -3.57 -18.19 3.76
N GLU A 223 -3.75 -17.12 2.99
CA GLU A 223 -2.76 -16.05 2.92
C GLU A 223 -2.77 -15.24 4.22
N ARG A 224 -1.56 -14.95 4.72
CA ARG A 224 -1.35 -14.40 6.06
C ARG A 224 -0.50 -13.15 6.00
N ILE A 225 -0.58 -12.36 7.08
CA ILE A 225 0.32 -11.24 7.30
C ILE A 225 1.48 -11.73 8.16
N TYR A 226 2.68 -11.66 7.59
CA TYR A 226 3.94 -11.89 8.25
C TYR A 226 4.61 -10.59 8.67
N ARG A 227 5.63 -10.71 9.51
CA ARG A 227 6.48 -9.63 9.96
C ARG A 227 7.93 -10.06 9.99
N THR A 228 8.81 -9.14 9.62
CA THR A 228 10.23 -9.18 9.94
C THR A 228 10.70 -7.81 10.45
N LEU A 229 11.86 -7.78 11.09
CA LEU A 229 12.58 -6.58 11.47
C LEU A 229 13.91 -6.53 10.73
N ILE A 230 14.29 -5.37 10.22
CA ILE A 230 15.53 -5.13 9.50
C ILE A 230 16.33 -4.09 10.28
N ASP A 231 17.57 -4.42 10.63
CA ASP A 231 18.50 -3.48 11.22
C ASP A 231 19.00 -2.52 10.13
N THR A 232 18.77 -1.23 10.32
CA THR A 232 19.14 -0.16 9.38
C THR A 232 20.38 0.62 9.81
N SER A 233 21.09 0.16 10.83
CA SER A 233 22.22 0.89 11.42
C SER A 233 23.50 0.90 10.57
N GLY A 234 23.64 -0.08 9.69
CA GLY A 234 24.78 -0.24 8.77
C GLY A 234 24.53 0.28 7.36
N ASP A 235 25.42 -0.12 6.44
CA ASP A 235 25.25 0.16 5.01
C ASP A 235 23.95 -0.45 4.47
N TRP A 236 23.14 0.37 3.81
CA TRP A 236 21.84 -0.02 3.27
C TRP A 236 21.94 -1.05 2.14
N TYR A 237 23.10 -1.14 1.48
CA TYR A 237 23.36 -2.22 0.53
C TYR A 237 23.43 -3.60 1.18
N GLN A 238 23.60 -3.67 2.50
CA GLN A 238 23.76 -4.89 3.29
C GLN A 238 22.55 -5.16 4.20
N TRP A 239 21.45 -4.42 4.04
CA TRP A 239 20.24 -4.69 4.83
C TRP A 239 19.68 -6.07 4.50
N THR A 240 19.44 -6.85 5.55
CA THR A 240 18.87 -8.20 5.46
C THR A 240 17.71 -8.33 6.46
N PRO A 241 16.66 -9.09 6.12
CA PRO A 241 15.57 -9.34 7.04
C PRO A 241 16.02 -10.22 8.20
N GLY A 242 15.50 -9.92 9.39
CA GLY A 242 15.57 -10.81 10.53
C GLY A 242 14.57 -11.98 10.42
N PRO A 243 14.39 -12.74 11.52
CA PRO A 243 13.43 -13.83 11.57
C PRO A 243 12.01 -13.40 11.19
N VAL A 244 11.32 -14.25 10.44
CA VAL A 244 9.92 -14.04 10.03
C VAL A 244 8.98 -14.66 11.05
N SER A 245 7.95 -13.90 11.44
CA SER A 245 6.87 -14.36 12.32
C SER A 245 5.51 -14.06 11.73
N GLU A 246 4.52 -14.92 11.99
CA GLU A 246 3.13 -14.66 11.60
C GLU A 246 2.48 -13.65 12.56
N VAL A 247 1.84 -12.61 12.01
CA VAL A 247 1.11 -11.58 12.76
C VAL A 247 -0.37 -11.91 12.83
N MET A 248 -0.96 -12.31 11.70
CA MET A 248 -2.40 -12.47 11.54
C MET A 248 -2.76 -13.37 10.37
N ARG A 249 -3.84 -14.13 10.55
CA ARG A 249 -4.55 -14.88 9.51
C ARG A 249 -6.06 -14.61 9.60
N PRO A 250 -6.88 -14.91 8.57
CA PRO A 250 -8.33 -14.78 8.64
C PRO A 250 -8.90 -15.62 9.80
N VAL A 251 -9.79 -15.02 10.59
CA VAL A 251 -10.54 -15.69 11.66
C VAL A 251 -12.02 -15.31 11.69
N GLU A 252 -12.37 -14.17 11.09
CA GLU A 252 -13.75 -13.71 10.99
C GLU A 252 -14.37 -14.13 9.64
N PRO A 253 -15.69 -14.41 9.58
CA PRO A 253 -16.37 -14.73 8.33
C PRO A 253 -16.16 -13.66 7.24
N TRP A 254 -16.17 -12.38 7.61
CA TRP A 254 -15.97 -11.28 6.67
C TRP A 254 -14.52 -11.13 6.19
N GLU A 255 -13.57 -11.77 6.86
CA GLU A 255 -12.18 -11.88 6.39
C GLU A 255 -12.01 -13.01 5.38
N GLY A 256 -13.05 -13.82 5.14
CA GLY A 256 -13.01 -15.00 4.31
C GLY A 256 -12.58 -16.27 5.07
N ALA A 257 -12.68 -16.30 6.41
CA ALA A 257 -12.25 -17.45 7.21
C ALA A 257 -13.02 -18.75 6.85
N ASP A 258 -14.27 -18.62 6.39
CA ASP A 258 -15.12 -19.73 5.96
C ASP A 258 -14.89 -20.14 4.49
N GLU A 259 -14.09 -19.39 3.75
CA GLU A 259 -13.77 -19.71 2.35
C GLU A 259 -12.80 -20.89 2.25
N PRO A 260 -12.80 -21.63 1.13
CA PRO A 260 -11.92 -22.78 0.94
C PRO A 260 -10.44 -22.45 1.15
N MET A 261 -9.75 -23.30 1.91
CA MET A 261 -8.30 -23.22 2.11
C MET A 261 -7.58 -23.74 0.86
N LYS A 262 -7.46 -22.88 -0.17
CA LYS A 262 -6.78 -23.19 -1.43
C LYS A 262 -5.77 -22.09 -1.77
N PRO A 263 -4.61 -22.44 -2.37
CA PRO A 263 -3.66 -21.47 -2.88
C PRO A 263 -4.34 -20.45 -3.79
N VAL A 264 -4.00 -19.18 -3.60
CA VAL A 264 -4.50 -18.08 -4.42
C VAL A 264 -3.40 -17.58 -5.34
N GLU A 265 -3.67 -17.56 -6.64
CA GLU A 265 -2.76 -17.02 -7.65
C GLU A 265 -2.55 -15.51 -7.49
N ARG A 266 -1.45 -15.01 -8.08
CA ARG A 266 -1.16 -13.57 -8.12
C ARG A 266 -2.20 -12.84 -8.98
N GLY A 267 -2.70 -11.71 -8.48
CA GLY A 267 -3.57 -10.80 -9.21
C GLY A 267 -4.94 -10.57 -8.55
N LEU A 268 -5.88 -10.07 -9.36
CA LEU A 268 -7.24 -9.73 -8.94
C LEU A 268 -7.97 -10.96 -8.40
N ALA A 269 -8.52 -10.83 -7.20
CA ALA A 269 -9.45 -11.82 -6.67
C ALA A 269 -10.83 -11.66 -7.32
N THR A 270 -11.32 -12.70 -8.00
CA THR A 270 -12.63 -12.69 -8.68
C THR A 270 -13.80 -13.09 -7.78
N SER A 271 -13.49 -13.65 -6.60
CA SER A 271 -14.43 -14.07 -5.56
C SER A 271 -13.81 -13.87 -4.17
N PRO A 272 -14.61 -13.92 -3.09
CA PRO A 272 -14.10 -14.05 -1.73
C PRO A 272 -13.05 -15.17 -1.60
N GLN A 273 -12.06 -14.95 -0.73
CA GLN A 273 -10.91 -15.84 -0.54
C GLN A 273 -10.49 -15.90 0.93
N ASN A 274 -9.96 -17.03 1.37
CA ASN A 274 -9.41 -17.19 2.70
C ASN A 274 -8.01 -16.54 2.78
N GLY A 275 -7.96 -15.21 2.85
CA GLY A 275 -6.70 -14.49 2.79
C GLY A 275 -6.78 -13.02 3.18
N LEU A 276 -5.76 -12.59 3.93
CA LEU A 276 -5.48 -11.19 4.25
C LEU A 276 -4.36 -10.66 3.36
N ARG A 277 -4.43 -9.40 2.93
CA ARG A 277 -3.42 -8.77 2.06
C ARG A 277 -3.31 -7.27 2.32
N ASP A 278 -2.41 -6.60 1.61
CA ASP A 278 -2.18 -5.15 1.69
C ASP A 278 -2.15 -4.62 3.13
N PRO A 279 -1.23 -5.12 3.99
CA PRO A 279 -1.10 -4.56 5.33
C PRO A 279 -0.73 -3.08 5.24
N TYR A 280 -1.13 -2.31 6.25
CA TYR A 280 -0.68 -0.94 6.48
C TYR A 280 -0.70 -0.61 7.96
N VAL A 281 0.37 0.01 8.48
CA VAL A 281 0.49 0.36 9.90
C VAL A 281 0.34 1.87 10.07
N LEU A 282 -0.66 2.27 10.86
CA LEU A 282 -0.77 3.62 11.39
C LEU A 282 -0.23 3.66 12.82
N GLU A 283 0.65 4.61 13.10
CA GLU A 283 1.09 4.94 14.45
C GLU A 283 0.63 6.36 14.79
N ASP A 284 -0.22 6.48 15.80
CA ASP A 284 -0.71 7.78 16.24
C ASP A 284 -1.02 7.76 17.74
N ALA A 285 -0.68 8.85 18.42
CA ALA A 285 -0.88 9.03 19.86
C ALA A 285 -0.44 7.83 20.73
N GLY A 286 0.68 7.19 20.38
CA GLY A 286 1.24 6.03 21.12
C GLY A 286 0.49 4.71 20.90
N ARG A 287 -0.46 4.66 19.95
CA ARG A 287 -1.21 3.46 19.58
C ARG A 287 -0.83 3.04 18.17
N ARG A 288 -0.86 1.73 17.91
CA ARG A 288 -0.55 1.16 16.58
C ARG A 288 -1.76 0.41 16.05
N TRP A 289 -2.10 0.67 14.79
CA TRP A 289 -3.26 0.09 14.11
C TRP A 289 -2.81 -0.58 12.83
N LEU A 290 -3.25 -1.83 12.62
CA LEU A 290 -3.03 -2.57 11.39
C LEU A 290 -4.30 -2.52 10.55
N PHE A 291 -4.21 -1.85 9.41
CA PHE A 291 -5.18 -1.88 8.32
C PHE A 291 -4.78 -2.97 7.32
N TYR A 292 -5.76 -3.58 6.66
CA TYR A 292 -5.52 -4.67 5.72
C TYR A 292 -6.72 -4.88 4.80
N ALA A 293 -6.48 -5.35 3.57
CA ALA A 293 -7.52 -5.88 2.72
C ALA A 293 -7.82 -7.34 3.11
N ALA A 294 -9.10 -7.70 3.14
CA ALA A 294 -9.59 -8.98 3.64
C ALA A 294 -10.48 -9.66 2.59
N SER A 295 -10.69 -10.98 2.75
CA SER A 295 -11.53 -11.78 1.87
C SER A 295 -11.15 -11.64 0.39
N GLY A 296 -9.85 -11.50 0.10
CA GLY A 296 -9.37 -11.18 -1.23
C GLY A 296 -9.91 -9.85 -1.77
N GLU A 297 -9.63 -8.73 -1.10
CA GLU A 297 -10.00 -7.36 -1.53
C GLU A 297 -11.52 -7.09 -1.54
N HIS A 298 -12.31 -7.89 -0.81
CA HIS A 298 -13.75 -7.69 -0.66
C HIS A 298 -14.11 -6.91 0.62
N ALA A 299 -13.12 -6.52 1.41
CA ALA A 299 -13.27 -5.59 2.53
C ALA A 299 -11.91 -4.98 2.92
N ILE A 300 -11.94 -3.84 3.60
CA ILE A 300 -10.83 -3.34 4.41
C ILE A 300 -11.18 -3.56 5.88
N GLY A 301 -10.25 -4.15 6.62
CA GLY A 301 -10.31 -4.35 8.06
C GLY A 301 -9.31 -3.49 8.81
N VAL A 302 -9.55 -3.33 10.11
CA VAL A 302 -8.60 -2.70 11.04
C VAL A 302 -8.60 -3.43 12.38
N THR A 303 -7.43 -3.51 13.00
CA THR A 303 -7.26 -3.99 14.36
C THR A 303 -6.16 -3.22 15.07
N GLU A 304 -6.32 -2.98 16.37
CA GLU A 304 -5.24 -2.45 17.20
C GLU A 304 -4.19 -3.54 17.44
N ILE A 305 -2.93 -3.22 17.20
CA ILE A 305 -1.80 -4.09 17.49
C ILE A 305 -0.98 -3.48 18.62
N ALA A 306 -0.46 -4.32 19.51
CA ALA A 306 0.51 -3.86 20.49
C ALA A 306 1.74 -3.28 19.76
N GLY A 307 2.56 -2.49 20.47
CA GLY A 307 3.95 -2.32 20.08
C GLY A 307 4.61 -3.70 20.07
N LEU A 308 4.61 -4.35 18.91
CA LEU A 308 5.28 -5.62 18.65
C LEU A 308 6.79 -5.41 18.49
#